data_AF-X0XMY6-F1
#
_entry.id   AF-X0XMY6-F1
#
_cell.length_a   1.000
_cell.length_b   1.000
_cell.length_c   1.000
_cell.angle_alpha   90.00
_cell.angle_beta   90.00
_cell.angle_gamma   90.00
#
_symmetry.space_group_name_H-M   'P 1'
#
loop_
_entity.id
_entity.type
_entity.pdbx_description
1 polymer ?
#
loop_
_entity_poly.entity_id
_entity_poly.type
_entity_poly.pdbx_seq_one_letter_code
_entity_poly.pdbx_strand_id
1 'polypeptide(L)' 'LEHFHEALTEGGASAALAASLFHYKQLSIAEVKAYLSERGVPVRL' A
#
# COMPACT_ATOMS: atom_id res chain seq x y z
N LEU A 1 -5.19 -3.92 -2.74
CA LEU A 1 -3.79 -4.05 -2.29
C LEU A 1 -2.85 -3.99 -3.48
N GLU A 2 -3.15 -4.74 -4.54
CA GLU A 2 -2.43 -4.72 -5.82
C GLU A 2 -2.24 -3.32 -6.41
N HIS A 3 -3.26 -2.46 -6.40
CA HIS A 3 -3.11 -1.06 -6.85
C HIS A 3 -2.00 -0.27 -6.14
N PHE A 4 -1.72 -0.57 -4.86
CA PHE A 4 -0.60 0.07 -4.14
C PHE A 4 0.74 -0.49 -4.62
N HIS A 5 0.81 -1.80 -4.85
CA HIS A 5 2.01 -2.46 -5.35
C HIS A 5 2.33 -1.99 -6.77
N GLU A 6 1.37 -2.04 -7.69
CA GLU A 6 1.52 -1.56 -9.08
C GLU A 6 1.97 -0.11 -9.10
N ALA A 7 1.29 0.78 -8.36
CA ALA A 7 1.67 2.19 -8.32
C ALA A 7 3.11 2.40 -7.86
N LEU A 8 3.57 1.68 -6.84
CA LEU A 8 4.91 1.83 -6.26
C LEU A 8 6.02 1.05 -7.01
N THR A 9 5.65 0.15 -7.93
CA THR A 9 6.58 -0.67 -8.70
C THR A 9 6.56 -0.28 -10.17
N GLU A 10 5.70 -0.91 -10.98
CA GLU A 10 5.55 -0.67 -12.41
C GLU A 10 5.15 0.77 -12.73
N GLY A 11 4.30 1.36 -11.88
CA GLY A 11 3.85 2.75 -12.00
C GLY A 11 4.89 3.80 -11.60
N GLY A 12 5.98 3.40 -10.94
CA GLY A 12 7.10 4.29 -10.57
C GLY A 12 6.74 5.42 -9.60
N ALA A 13 5.60 5.35 -8.91
CA ALA A 13 5.19 6.36 -7.95
C ALA A 13 6.11 6.36 -6.72
N SER A 14 6.52 7.55 -6.26
CA SER A 14 7.33 7.68 -5.05
C SER A 14 6.53 7.45 -3.76
N ALA A 15 5.19 7.57 -3.82
CA ALA A 15 4.27 7.31 -2.72
C ALA A 15 2.86 7.03 -3.25
N ALA A 16 2.05 6.33 -2.46
CA ALA A 16 0.64 6.07 -2.74
C ALA A 16 -0.23 6.53 -1.56
N LEU A 17 -1.32 7.24 -1.85
CA LEU A 17 -2.25 7.76 -0.85
C LEU A 17 -3.66 7.25 -1.12
N ALA A 18 -4.32 6.77 -0.08
CA ALA A 18 -5.76 6.48 -0.09
C ALA A 18 -6.41 7.13 1.13
N ALA A 19 -7.63 7.63 0.98
CA ALA A 19 -8.36 8.30 2.04
C ALA A 19 -9.58 7.48 2.49
N SER A 20 -10.59 7.33 1.63
CA SER A 20 -11.88 6.71 1.98
C SER A 20 -11.75 5.29 2.54
N LEU A 21 -10.84 4.48 1.98
CA LEU A 21 -10.61 3.10 2.43
C LEU A 21 -10.19 3.04 3.91
N PHE A 22 -9.31 3.94 4.34
CA PHE A 22 -8.83 3.99 5.72
C PHE A 22 -9.83 4.67 6.65
N HIS A 23 -10.51 5.73 6.19
CA HIS A 23 -11.51 6.44 6.99
C HIS A 23 -12.71 5.55 7.31
N TYR A 24 -13.17 4.76 6.35
CA TYR A 24 -14.28 3.81 6.53
C TYR A 24 -13.84 2.44 7.05
N LYS A 25 -12.55 2.29 7.44
CA LYS A 25 -11.97 1.05 7.98
C LYS A 25 -12.20 -0.18 7.09
N GLN A 26 -12.34 0.03 5.79
CA GLN A 26 -12.46 -1.06 4.81
C GLN A 26 -11.11 -1.74 4.54
N LEU A 27 -10.03 -1.05 4.87
CA LEU A 27 -8.65 -1.54 4.83
C LEU A 27 -7.88 -0.85 5.95
N SER A 28 -6.91 -1.52 6.56
CA SER A 28 -6.00 -0.92 7.52
C SER A 28 -4.64 -0.63 6.89
N ILE A 29 -3.94 0.36 7.46
CA ILE A 29 -2.56 0.69 7.05
C ILE A 29 -1.62 -0.50 7.31
N ALA A 30 -1.87 -1.26 8.38
CA ALA A 30 -1.07 -2.44 8.72
C ALA A 30 -1.18 -3.54 7.66
N GLU A 31 -2.40 -3.83 7.18
CA GLU A 31 -2.62 -4.81 6.10
C GLU A 31 -1.93 -4.40 4.80
N VAL A 32 -1.97 -3.11 4.45
CA VAL A 32 -1.25 -2.59 3.26
C VAL A 32 0.25 -2.81 3.40
N LYS A 33 0.81 -2.45 4.55
CA LYS A 33 2.26 -2.59 4.80
C LYS A 33 2.69 -4.05 4.83
N ALA A 34 1.94 -4.93 5.48
CA ALA A 34 2.23 -6.36 5.49
C ALA A 34 2.26 -6.93 4.06
N TYR A 35 1.22 -6.63 3.27
CA TYR A 35 1.12 -7.06 1.88
C TYR A 35 2.28 -6.57 1.00
N LEU A 36 2.69 -5.31 1.17
CA LEU A 36 3.81 -4.71 0.45
C LEU A 36 5.14 -5.32 0.88
N SER A 37 5.35 -5.51 2.19
CA SER A 37 6.56 -6.12 2.76
C SER A 37 6.74 -7.57 2.29
N GLU A 38 5.66 -8.36 2.22
CA GLU A 38 5.68 -9.74 1.73
C GLU A 38 6.10 -9.84 0.25
N ARG A 39 5.92 -8.76 -0.52
CA ARG A 39 6.30 -8.67 -1.94
C ARG A 39 7.65 -7.99 -2.16
N GLY A 40 8.39 -7.73 -1.09
CA GLY A 40 9.70 -7.10 -1.15
C GLY A 40 9.67 -5.60 -1.41
N VAL A 41 8.51 -4.95 -1.30
CA VAL A 41 8.42 -3.48 -1.35
C VAL A 41 8.88 -2.92 0.01
N PRO A 42 9.94 -2.09 0.06
CA PRO A 42 10.44 -1.55 1.31
C PRO A 42 9.42 -0.62 1.95
N VAL A 43 8.92 -0.99 3.13
CA VAL A 43 7.95 -0.22 3.90
C VAL A 43 8.35 -0.21 5.38
N ARG A 44 8.01 0.87 6.08
CA ARG A 44 8.23 0.96 7.54
C ARG A 44 7.16 0.15 8.26
N LEU A 45 7.55 -0.93 8.94
CA LEU A 45 6.68 -1.71 9.82
C LEU A 45 6.41 -0.95 11.13
#